data_AF-A0A7W9HLN4-F1
#
_entry.id   AF-A0A7W9HLN4-F1
#
_cell.length_a   1.000
_cell.length_b   1.000
_cell.length_c   1.000
_cell.angle_alpha   90.00
_cell.angle_beta   90.00
_cell.angle_gamma   90.00
#
_symmetry.space_group_name_H-M   'P 1'
#
loop_
_entity.id
_entity.type
_entity.pdbx_description
1 polymer ?
#
loop_
_entity_poly.entity_id
_entity_poly.type
_entity_poly.pdbx_seq_one_letter_code
_entity_poly.pdbx_strand_id
1 'polypeptide(L)'
;MRLDPVPGVTPVALGTPEHTAAELLAVLRRLKGTRDPGLEVSATQAAELAHRHNAGLLAVVEHRDADPALLMACVVPVDRPGLDFPLDGPAIREVTRGETATGYPVMIVERIPVSGPGAQLQVVVTDPDHPRLAVFTLHSPTGRGWLDVAGVAGRFVSGMRFGDAKVSTAGTVSGHGTRSASGRPPGGTSGRSARR
;
A
#
# COMPACT_ATOMS: atom_id res chain seq x y z
N MET A 1 -8.54 0.04 4.85
CA MET A 1 -8.68 -0.35 3.44
C MET A 1 -8.50 -1.86 3.33
N ARG A 2 -9.24 -2.52 2.45
CA ARG A 2 -9.09 -3.94 2.09
C ARG A 2 -8.81 -4.04 0.60
N LEU A 3 -7.93 -4.96 0.21
CA LEU A 3 -7.50 -5.18 -1.16
C LEU A 3 -7.56 -6.67 -1.44
N ASP A 4 -8.18 -7.03 -2.56
CA ASP A 4 -8.26 -8.42 -2.99
C ASP A 4 -6.92 -8.81 -3.66
N PRO A 5 -6.41 -10.04 -3.44
CA PRO A 5 -5.17 -10.48 -4.08
C PRO A 5 -5.29 -10.45 -5.61
N VAL A 6 -4.26 -9.97 -6.29
CA VAL A 6 -4.17 -9.95 -7.76
C VAL A 6 -2.84 -10.59 -8.18
N PRO A 7 -2.84 -11.54 -9.14
CA PRO A 7 -1.62 -12.07 -9.72
C PRO A 7 -0.70 -10.95 -10.24
N GLY A 8 0.58 -11.04 -9.90
CA GLY A 8 1.57 -10.01 -10.23
C GLY A 8 1.68 -8.88 -9.20
N VAL A 9 1.00 -8.97 -8.05
CA VAL A 9 1.20 -8.07 -6.91
C VAL A 9 1.64 -8.87 -5.70
N THR A 10 2.87 -8.61 -5.22
CA THR A 10 3.42 -9.22 -4.00
C THR A 10 3.48 -8.17 -2.88
N PRO A 11 2.59 -8.23 -1.87
CA PRO A 11 2.69 -7.36 -0.70
C PRO A 11 3.96 -7.61 0.10
N VAL A 12 4.52 -6.54 0.66
CA VAL A 12 5.64 -6.56 1.61
C VAL A 12 5.08 -6.35 3.01
N ALA A 13 5.52 -7.16 3.97
CA ALA A 13 5.11 -6.99 5.36
C ALA A 13 5.64 -5.66 5.91
N LEU A 14 4.73 -4.86 6.48
CA LEU A 14 5.07 -3.60 7.12
C LEU A 14 5.28 -3.85 8.62
N GLY A 15 6.44 -3.45 9.13
CA GLY A 15 6.84 -3.60 10.54
C GLY A 15 7.68 -2.42 11.01
N THR A 16 8.96 -2.65 11.27
CA THR A 16 9.96 -1.56 11.34
C THR A 16 10.51 -1.27 9.94
N PRO A 17 11.15 -0.10 9.71
CA PRO A 17 11.81 0.19 8.43
C PRO A 17 12.80 -0.92 8.02
N GLU A 18 13.59 -1.42 8.95
CA GLU A 18 14.62 -2.44 8.70
C GLU A 18 13.99 -3.79 8.31
N HIS A 19 12.94 -4.20 9.04
CA HIS A 19 12.21 -5.43 8.71
C HIS A 19 11.56 -5.33 7.33
N THR A 20 10.92 -4.18 7.05
CA THR A 20 10.25 -3.92 5.77
C THR A 20 11.24 -3.89 4.61
N ALA A 21 12.42 -3.28 4.81
CA ALA A 21 13.50 -3.27 3.82
C ALA A 21 14.01 -4.69 3.53
N ALA A 22 14.19 -5.52 4.57
CA ALA A 22 14.61 -6.91 4.41
C ALA A 22 13.59 -7.74 3.62
N GLU A 23 12.29 -7.60 3.92
CA GLU A 23 11.21 -8.28 3.20
C GLU A 23 11.14 -7.82 1.73
N LEU A 24 11.21 -6.50 1.48
CA LEU A 24 11.23 -5.96 0.12
C LEU A 24 12.44 -6.47 -0.67
N LEU A 25 13.63 -6.46 -0.05
CA LEU A 25 14.86 -6.95 -0.67
C LEU A 25 14.79 -8.43 -0.99
N ALA A 26 14.17 -9.25 -0.12
CA ALA A 26 13.95 -10.67 -0.38
C ALA A 26 13.07 -10.89 -1.61
N VAL A 27 11.98 -10.11 -1.76
CA VAL A 27 11.12 -10.15 -2.95
C VAL A 27 11.90 -9.74 -4.19
N LEU A 28 12.60 -8.60 -4.16
CA LEU A 28 13.36 -8.11 -5.32
C LEU A 28 14.48 -9.07 -5.75
N ARG A 29 15.19 -9.68 -4.79
CA ARG A 29 16.22 -10.69 -5.07
C ARG A 29 15.64 -11.94 -5.74
N ARG A 30 14.46 -12.39 -5.31
CA ARG A 30 13.75 -13.52 -5.95
C ARG A 30 13.42 -13.23 -7.41
N LEU A 31 13.06 -11.97 -7.73
CA LEU A 31 12.66 -11.56 -9.08
C LEU A 31 13.83 -11.31 -10.01
N LYS A 32 14.88 -10.62 -9.54
CA LYS A 32 16.03 -10.30 -10.39
C LYS A 32 17.07 -11.42 -10.50
N GLY A 33 17.06 -12.40 -9.59
CA GLY A 33 17.94 -13.58 -9.63
C GLY A 33 19.43 -13.31 -9.38
N THR A 34 19.87 -12.05 -9.37
CA THR A 34 21.26 -11.63 -9.15
C THR A 34 21.40 -10.73 -7.91
N ARG A 35 22.53 -10.83 -7.22
CA ARG A 35 22.87 -9.92 -6.12
C ARG A 35 23.32 -8.57 -6.70
N ASP A 36 22.43 -7.60 -6.68
CA ASP A 36 22.71 -6.20 -6.99
C ASP A 36 22.76 -5.39 -5.67
N PRO A 37 23.92 -4.85 -5.26
CA PRO A 37 24.06 -4.03 -4.07
C PRO A 37 23.17 -2.78 -4.09
N GLY A 38 22.86 -2.25 -5.28
CA GLY A 38 21.96 -1.11 -5.43
C GLY A 38 20.54 -1.40 -4.93
N LEU A 39 20.08 -2.65 -5.04
CA LEU A 39 18.76 -3.05 -4.55
C LEU A 39 18.62 -2.93 -3.05
N GLU A 40 19.69 -3.14 -2.29
CA GLU A 40 19.66 -3.03 -0.83
C GLU A 40 19.45 -1.58 -0.40
N VAL A 41 20.19 -0.65 -1.02
CA VAL A 41 20.01 0.79 -0.80
C VAL A 41 18.59 1.23 -1.20
N SER A 42 18.11 0.80 -2.37
CA SER A 42 16.76 1.14 -2.83
C SER A 42 15.67 0.56 -1.93
N ALA A 43 15.84 -0.66 -1.43
CA ALA A 43 14.87 -1.29 -0.54
C ALA A 43 14.79 -0.55 0.81
N THR A 44 15.93 -0.16 1.37
CA THR A 44 15.99 0.67 2.59
C THR A 44 15.31 2.01 2.38
N GLN A 45 15.64 2.72 1.29
CA GLN A 45 15.02 4.02 0.97
C GLN A 45 13.50 3.91 0.77
N ALA A 46 13.04 2.87 0.07
CA ALA A 46 11.62 2.63 -0.14
C ALA A 46 10.89 2.31 1.18
N ALA A 47 11.51 1.51 2.05
CA ALA A 47 10.95 1.20 3.36
C ALA A 47 10.87 2.46 4.24
N GLU A 48 11.93 3.26 4.32
CA GLU A 48 11.92 4.53 5.05
C GLU A 48 10.84 5.48 4.55
N LEU A 49 10.68 5.58 3.22
CA LEU A 49 9.66 6.43 2.61
C LEU A 49 8.25 5.93 2.95
N ALA A 50 8.02 4.61 2.89
CA ALA A 50 6.74 4.01 3.28
C ALA A 50 6.40 4.33 4.75
N HIS A 51 7.37 4.26 5.67
CA HIS A 51 7.13 4.59 7.09
C HIS A 51 6.92 6.09 7.29
N ARG A 52 7.73 6.93 6.65
CA ARG A 52 7.61 8.40 6.73
C ARG A 52 6.23 8.88 6.31
N HIS A 53 5.63 8.23 5.31
CA HIS A 53 4.30 8.55 4.80
C HIS A 53 3.17 7.72 5.43
N ASN A 54 3.45 6.94 6.49
CA ASN A 54 2.48 6.06 7.14
C ASN A 54 1.72 5.18 6.12
N ALA A 55 2.46 4.58 5.18
CA ALA A 55 1.88 3.70 4.20
C ALA A 55 1.16 2.53 4.89
N GLY A 56 -0.08 2.26 4.46
CA GLY A 56 -0.83 1.07 4.85
C GLY A 56 -0.55 -0.13 3.93
N LEU A 57 0.18 0.10 2.84
CA LEU A 57 0.60 -0.91 1.88
C LEU A 57 1.95 -0.54 1.27
N LEU A 58 2.83 -1.53 1.16
CA LEU A 58 3.95 -1.56 0.24
C LEU A 58 3.89 -2.88 -0.53
N ALA A 59 4.06 -2.86 -1.84
CA ALA A 59 4.02 -4.05 -2.69
C ALA A 59 4.97 -3.92 -3.88
N VAL A 60 5.43 -5.05 -4.39
CA VAL A 60 6.10 -5.16 -5.69
C VAL A 60 5.08 -5.59 -6.73
N VAL A 61 5.04 -4.88 -7.85
CA VAL A 61 4.20 -5.18 -9.00
C VAL A 61 5.08 -5.72 -10.12
N GLU A 62 4.72 -6.87 -10.67
CA GLU A 62 5.47 -7.58 -11.69
C GLU A 62 4.61 -7.90 -12.91
N HIS A 63 5.28 -7.94 -14.06
CA HIS A 63 4.75 -8.47 -15.31
C HIS A 63 5.91 -9.09 -16.10
N ARG A 64 5.65 -10.15 -16.86
CA ARG A 64 6.69 -10.89 -17.60
C ARG A 64 7.47 -10.01 -18.60
N ASP A 65 6.81 -8.98 -19.12
CA ASP A 65 7.34 -8.08 -20.15
C ASP A 65 7.83 -6.74 -19.57
N ALA A 66 7.87 -6.60 -18.23
CA ALA A 66 8.19 -5.35 -17.55
C ALA A 66 9.25 -5.53 -16.46
N ASP A 67 9.90 -4.43 -16.10
CA ASP A 67 10.74 -4.40 -14.90
C ASP A 67 9.84 -4.22 -13.65
N PRO A 68 10.21 -4.80 -12.48
CA PRO A 68 9.41 -4.67 -11.27
C PRO A 68 9.19 -3.21 -10.87
N ALA A 69 7.96 -2.88 -10.50
CA ALA A 69 7.55 -1.57 -9.99
C ALA A 69 7.20 -1.65 -8.50
N LEU A 70 7.31 -0.53 -7.80
CA LEU A 70 6.93 -0.42 -6.39
C LEU A 70 5.58 0.29 -6.27
N LEU A 71 4.63 -0.34 -5.58
CA LEU A 71 3.34 0.22 -5.26
C LEU A 71 3.28 0.53 -3.77
N MET A 72 3.03 1.80 -3.43
CA MET A 72 2.75 2.24 -2.07
C MET A 72 1.32 2.73 -1.98
N ALA A 73 0.66 2.52 -0.84
CA ALA A 73 -0.63 3.14 -0.61
C ALA A 73 -0.82 3.59 0.84
N CYS A 74 -1.57 4.68 1.01
CA CYS A 74 -2.00 5.17 2.31
C CYS A 74 -3.46 5.64 2.24
N VAL A 75 -4.11 5.70 3.40
CA VAL A 75 -5.41 6.34 3.56
C VAL A 75 -5.19 7.66 4.29
N VAL A 76 -5.59 8.76 3.68
CA VAL A 76 -5.42 10.12 4.22
C VAL A 76 -6.77 10.70 4.59
N PRO A 77 -6.92 11.29 5.79
CA PRO A 77 -8.10 12.10 6.10
C PRO A 77 -8.09 13.37 5.24
N VAL A 78 -9.27 13.86 4.87
CA VAL A 78 -9.46 15.12 4.13
C VAL A 78 -10.62 15.91 4.73
N ASP A 79 -10.71 17.21 4.51
CA ASP A 79 -11.82 18.00 5.09
C ASP A 79 -13.15 17.73 4.38
N ARG A 80 -13.10 17.47 3.07
CA ARG A 80 -14.27 17.12 2.25
C ARG A 80 -13.88 16.04 1.24
N PRO A 81 -14.70 14.98 1.10
CA PRO A 81 -14.49 14.00 0.04
C PRO A 81 -14.70 14.68 -1.32
N GLY A 82 -13.80 14.44 -2.27
CA GLY A 82 -13.87 15.05 -3.59
C GLY A 82 -12.59 14.88 -4.38
N LEU A 83 -12.72 15.00 -5.70
CA LEU A 83 -11.62 14.93 -6.65
C LEU A 83 -11.20 16.33 -7.17
N ASP A 84 -11.67 17.38 -6.50
CA ASP A 84 -11.42 18.78 -6.85
C ASP A 84 -10.24 19.34 -6.04
N PHE A 85 -9.10 18.64 -6.08
CA PHE A 85 -7.84 19.14 -5.53
C PHE A 85 -6.93 19.63 -6.66
N PRO A 86 -6.18 20.73 -6.45
CA PRO A 86 -5.26 21.23 -7.46
C PRO A 86 -4.20 20.18 -7.77
N LEU A 87 -4.14 19.76 -9.04
CA LEU A 87 -3.07 18.90 -9.55
C LEU A 87 -1.94 19.78 -10.07
N ASP A 88 -0.98 20.06 -9.20
CA ASP A 88 0.19 20.84 -9.59
C ASP A 88 1.44 19.96 -9.78
N GLY A 89 2.40 20.54 -10.49
CA GLY A 89 3.76 20.05 -10.62
C GLY A 89 4.16 19.73 -12.07
N PRO A 90 5.45 19.86 -12.40
CA PRO A 90 5.97 19.40 -13.69
C PRO A 90 5.71 17.90 -13.85
N ALA A 91 5.76 17.41 -15.09
CA ALA A 91 5.66 15.98 -15.43
C ALA A 91 4.26 15.33 -15.43
N ILE A 92 3.14 16.06 -15.22
CA ILE A 92 1.81 15.47 -15.46
C ILE A 92 1.63 15.23 -16.95
N ARG A 93 1.43 13.97 -17.34
CA ARG A 93 1.15 13.58 -18.73
C ARG A 93 -0.35 13.50 -18.98
N GLU A 94 -1.06 12.82 -18.10
CA GLU A 94 -2.47 12.51 -18.28
C GLU A 94 -3.20 12.49 -16.94
N VAL A 95 -4.45 12.92 -16.97
CA VAL A 95 -5.39 12.82 -15.85
C VAL A 95 -6.66 12.15 -16.35
N THR A 96 -6.97 10.98 -15.80
CA THR A 96 -8.16 10.22 -16.12
C THR A 96 -9.06 10.17 -14.89
N ARG A 97 -10.38 10.27 -15.07
CA ARG A 97 -11.37 10.06 -14.02
C ARG A 97 -12.24 8.85 -14.37
N GLY A 98 -12.71 8.16 -13.36
CA GLY A 98 -13.60 7.01 -13.53
C GLY A 98 -14.10 6.48 -12.20
N GLU A 99 -14.42 5.19 -12.18
CA GLU A 99 -14.89 4.48 -10.99
C GLU A 99 -14.14 3.15 -10.85
N THR A 100 -13.88 2.73 -9.61
CA THR A 100 -13.39 1.38 -9.32
C THR A 100 -14.49 0.34 -9.58
N ALA A 101 -14.14 -0.94 -9.71
CA ALA A 101 -15.13 -2.01 -9.85
C ALA A 101 -16.06 -2.15 -8.62
N THR A 102 -15.66 -1.55 -7.49
CA THR A 102 -16.45 -1.46 -6.26
C THR A 102 -17.28 -0.18 -6.16
N GLY A 103 -17.31 0.66 -7.22
CA GLY A 103 -18.13 1.87 -7.31
C GLY A 103 -17.55 3.12 -6.65
N TYR A 104 -16.27 3.14 -6.29
CA TYR A 104 -15.66 4.35 -5.72
C TYR A 104 -15.16 5.29 -6.82
N PRO A 105 -15.42 6.60 -6.72
CA PRO A 105 -14.83 7.58 -7.63
C PRO A 105 -13.30 7.52 -7.58
N VAL A 106 -12.66 7.54 -8.74
CA VAL A 106 -11.21 7.47 -8.86
C VAL A 106 -10.68 8.53 -9.82
N MET A 107 -9.55 9.14 -9.44
CA MET A 107 -8.70 9.92 -10.32
C MET A 107 -7.36 9.21 -10.49
N ILE A 108 -6.92 9.08 -11.73
CA ILE A 108 -5.63 8.51 -12.11
C ILE A 108 -4.80 9.64 -12.71
N VAL A 109 -3.62 9.88 -12.14
CA VAL A 109 -2.66 10.88 -12.60
C VAL A 109 -1.41 10.15 -13.03
N GLU A 110 -1.12 10.19 -14.32
CA GLU A 110 0.12 9.64 -14.86
C GLU A 110 1.17 10.74 -14.94
N ARG A 111 2.36 10.43 -14.42
CA ARG A 111 3.52 11.32 -14.42
C ARG A 111 4.72 10.65 -15.08
N ILE A 112 5.32 11.32 -16.06
CA ILE A 112 6.58 10.91 -16.70
C ILE A 112 7.63 11.96 -16.38
N PRO A 113 8.67 11.64 -15.59
CA PRO A 113 9.71 12.58 -15.22
C PRO A 113 10.27 13.32 -16.44
N VAL A 114 10.36 14.65 -16.36
CA VAL A 114 10.95 15.47 -17.44
C VAL A 114 12.47 15.27 -17.54
N SER A 115 13.12 14.91 -16.42
CA SER A 115 14.55 14.66 -16.33
C SER A 115 14.84 13.32 -15.64
N GLY A 116 14.87 12.25 -16.43
CA GLY A 116 15.32 10.92 -15.97
C GLY A 116 14.46 9.78 -16.51
N PRO A 117 14.96 8.53 -16.44
CA PRO A 117 14.18 7.35 -16.76
C PRO A 117 13.08 7.10 -15.71
N GLY A 118 12.11 6.28 -16.06
CA GLY A 118 11.06 5.84 -15.15
C GLY A 118 9.67 6.39 -15.48
N ALA A 119 8.69 5.93 -14.72
CA ALA A 119 7.31 6.36 -14.83
C ALA A 119 6.61 6.25 -13.47
N GLN A 120 5.61 7.10 -13.24
CA GLN A 120 4.82 7.09 -12.02
C GLN A 120 3.33 7.18 -12.34
N LEU A 121 2.53 6.44 -11.57
CA LEU A 121 1.08 6.52 -11.57
C LEU A 121 0.65 6.85 -10.16
N GLN A 122 -0.18 7.88 -10.00
CA GLN A 122 -0.86 8.15 -8.74
C GLN A 122 -2.35 7.92 -8.94
N VAL A 123 -2.94 7.03 -8.14
CA VAL A 123 -4.36 6.74 -8.15
C VAL A 123 -4.96 7.22 -6.84
N VAL A 124 -5.96 8.09 -6.93
CA VAL A 124 -6.68 8.65 -5.78
C VAL A 124 -8.10 8.14 -5.83
N VAL A 125 -8.48 7.33 -4.85
CA VAL A 125 -9.83 6.79 -4.68
C VAL A 125 -10.50 7.52 -3.53
N THR A 126 -11.71 8.03 -3.76
CA THR A 126 -12.47 8.80 -2.78
C THR A 126 -13.47 7.91 -2.05
N ASP A 127 -13.53 8.01 -0.72
CA ASP A 127 -14.63 7.44 0.06
C ASP A 127 -15.81 8.44 0.01
N PRO A 128 -16.94 8.11 -0.64
CA PRO A 128 -18.07 9.03 -0.73
C PRO A 128 -18.78 9.21 0.62
N ASP A 129 -18.63 8.25 1.53
CA ASP A 129 -19.36 8.20 2.80
C ASP A 129 -18.55 8.80 3.95
N HIS A 130 -17.22 8.91 3.79
CA HIS A 130 -16.32 9.37 4.83
C HIS A 130 -15.30 10.38 4.29
N PRO A 131 -14.87 11.36 5.11
CA PRO A 131 -13.90 12.38 4.72
C PRO A 131 -12.46 11.81 4.68
N ARG A 132 -12.19 10.89 3.74
CA ARG A 132 -10.90 10.24 3.54
C ARG A 132 -10.69 9.83 2.07
N LEU A 133 -9.42 9.75 1.68
CA LEU A 133 -8.99 9.27 0.36
C LEU A 133 -8.03 8.08 0.54
N ALA A 134 -8.03 7.14 -0.40
CA ALA A 134 -6.94 6.20 -0.57
C ALA A 134 -6.05 6.68 -1.71
N VAL A 135 -4.77 6.87 -1.43
CA VAL A 135 -3.77 7.28 -2.42
C VAL A 135 -2.84 6.11 -2.67
N PHE A 136 -2.74 5.70 -3.93
CA PHE A 136 -1.81 4.69 -4.41
C PHE A 136 -0.78 5.37 -5.30
N THR A 137 0.49 5.06 -5.09
CA THR A 137 1.59 5.55 -5.92
C THR A 137 2.36 4.34 -6.44
N LEU A 138 2.31 4.13 -7.75
CA LEU A 138 3.13 3.15 -8.46
C LEU A 138 4.34 3.87 -9.04
N HIS A 139 5.53 3.35 -8.78
CA HIS A 139 6.78 3.85 -9.34
C HIS A 139 7.50 2.73 -10.08
N SER A 140 7.72 2.93 -11.39
CA SER A 140 8.59 2.09 -12.22
C SER A 140 9.94 2.80 -12.42
N PRO A 141 11.05 2.29 -11.86
CA PRO A 141 12.33 2.98 -11.93
C PRO A 141 12.90 3.15 -13.35
N THR A 142 12.62 2.19 -14.25
CA THR A 142 13.16 2.19 -15.63
C THR A 142 12.12 2.62 -16.65
N GLY A 143 10.82 2.47 -16.35
CA GLY A 143 9.72 2.70 -17.29
C GLY A 143 9.54 1.56 -18.30
N ARG A 144 10.39 0.52 -18.29
CA ARG A 144 10.28 -0.62 -19.20
C ARG A 144 9.05 -1.46 -18.87
N GLY A 145 8.18 -1.65 -19.85
CA GLY A 145 6.90 -2.37 -19.69
C GLY A 145 5.90 -1.61 -18.80
N TRP A 146 6.00 -0.28 -18.74
CA TRP A 146 5.21 0.57 -17.85
C TRP A 146 3.70 0.32 -17.95
N LEU A 147 3.15 0.26 -19.16
CA LEU A 147 1.72 0.06 -19.36
C LEU A 147 1.24 -1.28 -18.79
N ASP A 148 2.08 -2.31 -18.82
CA ASP A 148 1.74 -3.62 -18.29
C ASP A 148 1.65 -3.62 -16.76
N VAL A 149 2.67 -3.05 -16.08
CA VAL A 149 2.65 -2.94 -14.60
C VAL A 149 1.59 -1.94 -14.12
N ALA A 150 1.34 -0.86 -14.87
CA ALA A 150 0.24 0.05 -14.59
C ALA A 150 -1.12 -0.65 -14.73
N GLY A 151 -1.29 -1.53 -15.74
CA GLY A 151 -2.48 -2.35 -15.89
C GLY A 151 -2.68 -3.36 -14.75
N VAL A 152 -1.62 -4.00 -14.26
CA VAL A 152 -1.67 -4.88 -13.08
C VAL A 152 -2.09 -4.09 -11.84
N ALA A 153 -1.45 -2.94 -11.59
CA ALA A 153 -1.79 -2.08 -10.46
C ALA A 153 -3.22 -1.54 -10.57
N GLY A 154 -3.68 -1.15 -11.76
CA GLY A 154 -5.05 -0.70 -12.01
C GLY A 154 -6.08 -1.76 -11.64
N ARG A 155 -5.87 -3.03 -12.01
CA ARG A 155 -6.74 -4.14 -11.59
C ARG A 155 -6.76 -4.32 -10.07
N PHE A 156 -5.59 -4.21 -9.44
CA PHE A 156 -5.47 -4.32 -7.98
C PHE A 156 -6.20 -3.18 -7.24
N VAL A 157 -6.03 -1.94 -7.69
CA VAL A 157 -6.72 -0.77 -7.11
C VAL A 157 -8.23 -0.83 -7.38
N SER A 158 -8.65 -1.32 -8.55
CA SER A 158 -10.07 -1.42 -8.91
C SER A 158 -10.89 -2.31 -7.97
N GLY A 159 -10.25 -3.28 -7.29
CA GLY A 159 -10.90 -4.14 -6.28
C GLY A 159 -10.88 -3.56 -4.85
N MET A 160 -10.36 -2.36 -4.63
CA MET A 160 -10.18 -1.82 -3.28
C MET A 160 -11.50 -1.53 -2.57
N ARG A 161 -11.56 -1.81 -1.27
CA ARG A 161 -12.69 -1.43 -0.41
C ARG A 161 -12.24 -0.60 0.77
N PHE A 162 -12.98 0.47 1.08
CA PHE A 162 -12.80 1.14 2.36
C PHE A 162 -13.33 0.22 3.47
N GLY A 163 -12.64 0.19 4.61
CA GLY A 163 -13.12 -0.54 5.77
C GLY A 163 -13.93 0.39 6.66
N ASP A 164 -14.94 -0.13 7.35
CA ASP A 164 -15.72 0.66 8.31
C ASP A 164 -14.79 1.27 9.35
N ALA A 165 -14.78 2.59 9.44
CA ALA A 165 -14.13 3.29 10.54
C ALA A 165 -15.01 3.07 11.77
N LYS A 166 -14.64 2.13 12.65
CA LYS A 166 -15.22 2.13 14.00
C LYS A 166 -14.78 3.42 14.68
N VAL A 167 -15.67 4.41 14.71
CA VAL A 167 -15.55 5.55 15.61
C VAL A 167 -15.69 4.98 17.01
N SER A 168 -14.55 4.73 17.67
CA SER A 168 -14.54 4.52 19.11
C SER A 168 -14.92 5.84 19.75
N THR A 169 -16.12 5.91 20.33
CA THR A 169 -16.56 7.01 21.21
C THR A 169 -15.77 7.08 22.52
N ALA A 170 -14.71 6.29 22.67
CA ALA A 170 -13.67 6.49 23.68
C ALA A 170 -12.35 6.85 22.98
N GLY A 171 -11.79 8.01 23.31
CA GLY A 171 -10.52 8.52 22.78
C GLY A 171 -9.33 7.61 23.08
N THR A 172 -9.20 6.53 22.32
CA THR A 172 -8.04 5.65 22.35
C THR A 172 -7.82 5.11 20.94
N VAL A 173 -6.71 5.52 20.33
CA VAL A 173 -6.25 5.02 19.04
C VAL A 173 -5.91 3.54 19.21
N SER A 174 -6.77 2.64 18.73
CA SER A 174 -6.47 1.22 18.70
C SER A 174 -5.76 0.89 17.40
N GLY A 175 -4.43 0.76 17.46
CA GLY A 175 -3.62 0.18 16.40
C GLY A 175 -4.03 -1.28 16.19
N HIS A 176 -4.57 -1.59 15.01
CA HIS A 176 -4.96 -2.95 14.66
C HIS A 176 -3.73 -3.72 14.16
N GLY A 177 -2.86 -4.11 15.08
CA GLY A 177 -1.89 -5.17 14.88
C GLY A 177 -2.61 -6.52 14.86
N THR A 178 -2.41 -7.29 13.81
CA THR A 178 -2.75 -8.72 13.73
C THR A 178 -2.04 -9.48 14.85
N ARG A 179 -2.73 -9.72 15.97
CA ARG A 179 -2.28 -10.70 16.96
C ARG A 179 -2.75 -12.08 16.53
N SER A 180 -1.81 -12.85 15.97
CA SER A 180 -1.91 -14.31 15.91
C SER A 180 -2.17 -14.86 17.31
N ALA A 181 -3.28 -15.59 17.45
CA ALA A 181 -3.64 -16.28 18.67
C ALA A 181 -2.74 -17.52 18.83
N SER A 182 -1.78 -17.47 19.76
CA SER A 182 -1.25 -18.67 20.39
C SER A 182 -1.99 -18.87 21.71
N GLY A 183 -2.81 -19.92 21.77
CA GLY A 183 -3.64 -20.26 22.92
C GLY A 183 -2.79 -20.68 24.13
N ARG A 184 -3.19 -20.21 25.31
CA ARG A 184 -2.71 -20.69 26.63
C ARG A 184 -3.81 -21.59 27.22
N PRO A 185 -3.48 -22.75 27.83
CA PRO A 185 -4.49 -23.76 28.18
C PRO A 185 -5.36 -23.29 29.37
N PRO A 186 -6.58 -23.82 29.49
CA PRO A 186 -7.54 -23.36 30.49
C PRO A 186 -7.20 -23.90 31.88
N GLY A 187 -7.25 -23.01 32.87
CA GLY A 187 -7.26 -23.38 34.28
C GLY A 187 -8.66 -23.76 34.76
N GLY A 188 -8.70 -24.65 35.75
CA GLY A 188 -9.83 -24.98 36.61
C GLY A 188 -9.34 -26.04 37.61
N THR A 189 -9.65 -26.04 38.90
CA THR A 189 -10.71 -25.39 39.69
C THR A 189 -10.33 -25.38 41.18
N SER A 190 -11.04 -24.53 41.92
CA SER A 190 -11.09 -24.25 43.35
C SER A 190 -11.30 -25.43 44.33
N GLY A 191 -10.91 -25.21 45.61
CA GLY A 191 -11.47 -25.86 46.81
C GLY A 191 -10.68 -25.51 48.08
N ARG A 192 -11.03 -24.43 48.81
CA ARG A 192 -11.87 -24.37 50.04
C ARG A 192 -11.17 -24.78 51.36
N SER A 193 -10.92 -23.77 52.21
CA SER A 193 -10.98 -23.69 53.68
C SER A 193 -10.95 -24.98 54.54
N ALA A 194 -10.04 -25.04 55.52
CA ALA A 194 -10.38 -25.31 56.93
C ALA A 194 -9.24 -24.92 57.92
N ARG A 195 -9.64 -24.41 59.09
CA ARG A 195 -8.85 -24.04 60.27
C ARG A 195 -8.17 -25.24 60.96
N ARG A 196 -7.01 -25.00 61.57
CA ARG A 196 -6.81 -25.00 63.03
C ARG A 196 -5.52 -24.27 63.40
#